data_AF-A0A3D3PLV8-F1
#
_entry.id   AF-A0A3D3PLV8-F1
#
_cell.length_a   1.000
_cell.length_b   1.000
_cell.length_c   1.000
_cell.angle_alpha   90.00
_cell.angle_beta   90.00
_cell.angle_gamma   90.00
#
_symmetry.space_group_name_H-M   'P 1'
#
loop_
_entity.id
_entity.type
_entity.pdbx_description
1 polymer ?
#
loop_
_entity_poly.entity_id
_entity_poly.type
_entity_poly.pdbx_seq_one_letter_code
_entity_poly.pdbx_strand_id
1 'polypeptide(L)'
;MATSCAAAGSAGSAGAAARAAPECIVPAKPGGGMDLTCKLTRKGLQIGDPNAALRISYLPGGIGAVAWSTVVSQRRAEPDALVVFSGGSLLNLALGKYGPAALGDVRWVAALATDYGMIAVNADSPYKNLRDLVAALKRDPANVAIGASGTI
;
A
#
# COMPACT_ATOMS: atom_id res chain seq x y z
N MET A 1 66.98 7.32 28.73
CA MET A 1 66.05 8.45 28.93
C MET A 1 65.06 8.44 27.78
N ALA A 2 63.78 8.39 28.13
CA ALA A 2 62.65 8.18 27.23
C ALA A 2 62.20 9.49 26.57
N THR A 3 61.61 9.43 25.37
CA THR A 3 60.51 10.33 25.01
C THR A 3 59.58 9.63 24.01
N SER A 4 58.31 9.58 24.39
CA SER A 4 57.24 8.74 23.86
C SER A 4 56.57 9.33 22.62
N CYS A 5 56.10 8.45 21.75
CA CYS A 5 55.20 8.71 20.63
C CYS A 5 53.79 9.00 21.18
N ALA A 6 53.10 10.01 20.64
CA ALA A 6 51.69 10.28 20.92
C ALA A 6 50.98 10.66 19.62
N ALA A 7 50.55 9.65 18.85
CA ALA A 7 49.61 9.84 17.76
C ALA A 7 48.21 9.94 18.37
N ALA A 8 47.64 11.15 18.36
CA ALA A 8 46.26 11.38 18.75
C ALA A 8 45.34 10.76 17.69
N GLY A 9 44.79 9.58 17.99
CA GLY A 9 43.72 8.98 17.21
C GLY A 9 42.44 9.79 17.38
N SER A 10 42.04 10.50 16.34
CA SER A 10 40.70 11.05 16.20
C SER A 10 39.73 9.89 15.97
N ALA A 11 39.17 9.37 17.06
CA ALA A 11 37.98 8.53 17.02
C ALA A 11 36.80 9.41 16.55
N GLY A 12 36.67 9.56 15.24
CA GLY A 12 35.45 10.05 14.63
C GLY A 12 34.34 9.06 14.94
N SER A 13 33.51 9.39 15.93
CA SER A 13 32.18 8.81 16.04
C SER A 13 31.44 9.17 14.76
N ALA A 14 31.47 8.25 13.79
CA ALA A 14 30.49 8.23 12.72
C ALA A 14 29.14 8.08 13.42
N GLY A 15 28.49 9.20 13.73
CA GLY A 15 27.12 9.22 14.19
C GLY A 15 26.33 8.38 13.21
N ALA A 16 25.77 7.28 13.70
CA ALA A 16 24.85 6.47 12.91
C ALA A 16 23.85 7.44 12.31
N ALA A 17 23.91 7.64 10.99
CA ALA A 17 22.94 8.46 10.29
C ALA A 17 21.57 7.94 10.74
N ALA A 18 20.78 8.80 11.38
CA ALA A 18 19.50 8.41 11.97
C ALA A 18 18.72 7.66 10.88
N ARG A 19 18.58 6.35 11.06
CA ARG A 19 17.96 5.49 10.05
C ARG A 19 16.56 6.04 9.84
N ALA A 20 16.22 6.37 8.60
CA ALA A 20 14.90 6.91 8.29
C ALA A 20 13.83 5.96 8.83
N ALA A 21 12.79 6.51 9.47
CA ALA A 21 11.69 5.69 9.97
C ALA A 21 11.12 4.82 8.83
N PRO A 22 10.76 3.56 9.09
CA PRO A 22 10.20 2.70 8.07
C PRO A 22 8.94 3.31 7.47
N GLU A 23 8.66 2.98 6.21
CA GLU A 23 7.59 3.53 5.42
C GLU A 23 6.53 2.47 5.07
N CYS A 24 5.27 2.88 5.10
CA CYS A 24 4.16 2.15 4.50
C CYS A 24 3.58 3.01 3.35
N ILE A 25 3.74 2.51 2.13
CA ILE A 25 3.31 3.15 0.88
C ILE A 25 1.89 2.68 0.57
N VAL A 26 0.99 3.64 0.43
CA VAL A 26 -0.41 3.44 0.07
C VAL A 26 -0.58 3.69 -1.45
N PRO A 27 -0.94 2.68 -2.27
CA PRO A 27 -1.14 2.84 -3.71
C PRO A 27 -2.48 3.50 -4.12
N ALA A 28 -3.05 4.32 -3.24
CA ALA A 28 -4.36 4.93 -3.40
C ALA A 28 -4.39 6.32 -2.77
N LYS A 29 -5.49 7.05 -2.98
CA LYS A 29 -5.76 8.30 -2.24
C LYS A 29 -6.10 7.98 -0.77
N PRO A 30 -5.91 8.94 0.15
CA PRO A 30 -6.30 8.77 1.56
C PRO A 30 -7.78 8.41 1.74
N GLY A 31 -8.09 7.64 2.79
CA GLY A 31 -9.46 7.29 3.19
C GLY A 31 -9.99 5.94 2.69
N GLY A 32 -9.24 5.22 1.85
CA GLY A 32 -9.60 3.87 1.38
C GLY A 32 -9.05 2.73 2.24
N GLY A 33 -9.39 1.49 1.87
CA GLY A 33 -8.95 0.28 2.58
C GLY A 33 -7.43 0.15 2.71
N MET A 34 -6.67 0.46 1.66
CA MET A 34 -5.19 0.40 1.71
C MET A 34 -4.57 1.41 2.69
N ASP A 35 -5.15 2.63 2.78
CA ASP A 35 -4.73 3.63 3.77
C ASP A 35 -5.04 3.14 5.20
N LEU A 36 -6.23 2.59 5.40
CA LEU A 36 -6.62 1.97 6.66
C LEU A 36 -5.63 0.85 7.06
N THR A 37 -5.21 0.00 6.13
CA THR A 37 -4.22 -1.05 6.40
C THR A 37 -2.88 -0.49 6.90
N CYS A 38 -2.34 0.56 6.27
CA CYS A 38 -1.09 1.19 6.75
C CYS A 38 -1.27 1.83 8.14
N LYS A 39 -2.41 2.47 8.39
CA LYS A 39 -2.74 3.05 9.72
C LYS A 39 -2.87 1.98 10.79
N LEU A 40 -3.50 0.85 10.48
CA LEU A 40 -3.62 -0.30 11.38
C LEU A 40 -2.27 -0.95 11.64
N THR A 41 -1.42 -1.08 10.61
CA THR A 41 -0.05 -1.58 10.74
C THR A 41 0.76 -0.72 11.71
N ARG A 42 0.72 0.61 11.54
CA ARG A 42 1.37 1.55 12.47
C ARG A 42 0.87 1.38 13.89
N LYS A 43 -0.45 1.32 14.09
CA LYS A 43 -1.05 1.13 15.42
C LYS A 43 -0.63 -0.21 16.03
N GLY A 44 -0.55 -1.27 15.23
CA GLY A 44 -0.10 -2.59 15.66
C GLY A 44 1.35 -2.58 16.15
N LEU A 45 2.25 -1.93 15.42
CA LEU A 45 3.65 -1.74 15.85
C LEU A 45 3.72 -1.00 17.19
N GLN A 46 2.90 0.04 17.35
CA GLN A 46 2.85 0.85 18.57
C GLN A 46 2.33 0.12 19.81
N ILE A 47 1.58 -0.97 19.63
CA ILE A 47 1.16 -1.83 20.75
C ILE A 47 2.36 -2.61 21.31
N GLY A 48 3.29 -3.05 20.45
CA GLY A 48 4.49 -3.78 20.86
C GLY A 48 5.62 -2.86 21.35
N ASP A 49 5.77 -1.70 20.71
CA ASP A 49 6.72 -0.65 21.10
C ASP A 49 6.07 0.73 20.92
N PRO A 50 5.73 1.46 22.01
CA PRO A 50 5.11 2.78 21.94
C PRO A 50 5.91 3.82 21.12
N ASN A 51 7.22 3.62 20.96
CA ASN A 51 8.10 4.50 20.20
C ASN A 51 8.25 4.10 18.73
N ALA A 52 7.64 2.99 18.31
CA ALA A 52 7.68 2.53 16.93
C ALA A 52 7.09 3.59 15.99
N ALA A 53 7.92 4.05 15.05
CA ALA A 53 7.52 4.97 14.01
C ALA A 53 7.26 4.22 12.69
N LEU A 54 6.16 4.55 12.01
CA LEU A 54 5.89 4.11 10.64
C LEU A 54 5.34 5.30 9.86
N ARG A 55 6.12 5.80 8.90
CA ARG A 55 5.72 6.89 8.03
C ARG A 55 4.74 6.37 6.98
N ILE A 56 3.61 7.05 6.79
CA ILE A 56 2.65 6.70 5.73
C ILE A 56 2.87 7.67 4.57
N SER A 57 3.00 7.13 3.35
CA SER A 57 3.06 7.91 2.12
C SER A 57 2.04 7.40 1.11
N TYR A 58 1.77 8.21 0.10
CA TYR A 58 0.76 7.92 -0.92
C TYR A 58 1.40 7.96 -2.30
N LEU A 59 1.19 6.90 -3.06
CA LEU A 59 1.65 6.76 -4.44
C LEU A 59 0.51 6.21 -5.31
N PRO A 60 -0.54 7.02 -5.55
CA PRO A 60 -1.74 6.56 -6.22
C PRO A 60 -1.53 6.32 -7.72
N GLY A 61 -2.22 5.32 -8.28
CA GLY A 61 -2.36 5.14 -9.72
C GLY A 61 -2.54 3.70 -10.16
N GLY A 62 -3.44 3.46 -11.12
CA GLY A 62 -3.65 2.15 -11.75
C GLY A 62 -4.01 1.02 -10.78
N ILE A 63 -4.76 1.33 -9.72
CA ILE A 63 -5.13 0.37 -8.64
C ILE A 63 -3.87 -0.29 -8.03
N GLY A 64 -2.73 0.41 -8.04
CA GLY A 64 -1.45 -0.08 -7.53
C GLY A 64 -0.36 -0.31 -8.58
N ALA A 65 -0.68 -0.19 -9.87
CA ALA A 65 0.31 -0.35 -10.95
C ALA A 65 1.50 0.62 -10.80
N VAL A 66 1.24 1.89 -10.44
CA VAL A 66 2.29 2.91 -10.27
C VAL A 66 3.21 2.56 -9.10
N ALA A 67 2.64 2.16 -7.96
CA ALA A 67 3.45 1.77 -6.81
C ALA A 67 4.26 0.51 -7.10
N TRP A 68 3.66 -0.48 -7.79
CA TRP A 68 4.36 -1.69 -8.21
C TRP A 68 5.57 -1.36 -9.09
N SER A 69 5.35 -0.64 -10.19
CA SER A 69 6.43 -0.31 -11.15
C SER A 69 7.52 0.53 -10.51
N THR A 70 7.16 1.50 -9.66
CA THR A 70 8.11 2.35 -8.92
C THR A 70 8.96 1.50 -7.97
N VAL A 71 8.33 0.63 -7.17
CA VAL A 71 9.04 -0.14 -6.16
C VAL A 71 9.96 -1.17 -6.78
N VAL A 72 9.47 -1.93 -7.76
CA VAL A 72 10.26 -2.97 -8.43
C VAL A 72 11.42 -2.37 -9.23
N SER A 73 11.20 -1.22 -9.88
CA SER A 73 12.22 -0.62 -10.76
C SER A 73 13.25 0.25 -10.03
N GLN A 74 12.86 0.91 -8.93
CA GLN A 74 13.68 1.96 -8.31
C GLN A 74 13.99 1.70 -6.83
N ARG A 75 13.11 1.00 -6.10
CA ARG A 75 13.17 0.91 -4.63
C ARG A 75 13.30 -0.52 -4.10
N ARG A 76 13.64 -1.48 -4.96
CA ARG A 76 13.66 -2.93 -4.61
C ARG A 76 14.62 -3.27 -3.48
N ALA A 77 15.71 -2.50 -3.34
CA ALA A 77 16.73 -2.71 -2.32
C ALA A 77 16.41 -2.01 -0.99
N GLU A 78 15.31 -1.26 -0.88
CA GLU A 78 14.97 -0.54 0.34
C GLU A 78 14.35 -1.49 1.39
N PRO A 79 15.07 -1.80 2.47
CA PRO A 79 14.63 -2.83 3.42
C PRO A 79 13.47 -2.39 4.32
N ASP A 80 13.24 -1.09 4.43
CA ASP A 80 12.30 -0.48 5.38
C ASP A 80 11.03 0.06 4.71
N ALA A 81 10.72 -0.39 3.50
CA ALA A 81 9.53 -0.01 2.75
C ALA A 81 8.53 -1.16 2.67
N LEU A 82 7.31 -0.92 3.13
CA LEU A 82 6.14 -1.76 2.92
C LEU A 82 5.22 -1.13 1.87
N VAL A 83 4.61 -1.95 1.04
CA VAL A 83 3.57 -1.52 0.09
C VAL A 83 2.33 -2.35 0.36
N VAL A 84 1.18 -1.70 0.51
CA VAL A 84 -0.09 -2.41 0.71
C VAL A 84 -0.75 -2.66 -0.63
N PHE A 85 -1.14 -3.90 -0.89
CA PHE A 85 -1.97 -4.25 -2.05
C PHE A 85 -3.29 -4.87 -1.58
N SER A 86 -4.38 -4.58 -2.31
CA SER A 86 -5.69 -5.19 -2.07
C SER A 86 -5.93 -6.35 -3.04
N GLY A 87 -7.01 -7.10 -2.84
CA GLY A 87 -7.43 -8.13 -3.80
C GLY A 87 -7.62 -7.58 -5.23
N GLY A 88 -8.09 -6.33 -5.37
CA GLY A 88 -8.21 -5.68 -6.68
C GLY A 88 -6.86 -5.41 -7.37
N SER A 89 -5.84 -5.05 -6.59
CA SER A 89 -4.47 -4.92 -7.10
C SER A 89 -3.92 -6.27 -7.58
N LEU A 90 -4.10 -7.32 -6.78
CA LEU A 90 -3.65 -8.66 -7.12
C LEU A 90 -4.38 -9.23 -8.34
N LEU A 91 -5.67 -8.94 -8.47
CA LEU A 91 -6.44 -9.30 -9.67
C LEU A 91 -5.88 -8.60 -10.90
N ASN A 92 -5.62 -7.29 -10.85
CA ASN A 92 -5.04 -6.58 -11.98
C ASN A 92 -3.64 -7.10 -12.34
N LEU A 93 -2.82 -7.45 -11.36
CA LEU A 93 -1.54 -8.11 -11.57
C LEU A 93 -1.72 -9.46 -12.29
N ALA A 94 -2.63 -10.30 -11.81
CA ALA A 94 -2.93 -11.61 -12.40
C ALA A 94 -3.50 -11.51 -13.83
N LEU A 95 -4.23 -10.44 -14.12
CA LEU A 95 -4.75 -10.13 -15.47
C LEU A 95 -3.70 -9.47 -16.38
N GLY A 96 -2.45 -9.31 -15.94
CA GLY A 96 -1.38 -8.70 -16.74
C GLY A 96 -1.52 -7.19 -16.94
N LYS A 97 -2.39 -6.51 -16.18
CA LYS A 97 -2.62 -5.06 -16.30
C LYS A 97 -1.47 -4.21 -15.75
N TYR A 98 -0.48 -4.82 -15.09
CA TYR A 98 0.71 -4.13 -14.53
C TYR A 98 1.92 -4.19 -15.48
N GLY A 99 1.75 -4.61 -16.73
CA GLY A 99 2.84 -4.77 -17.68
C GLY A 99 3.69 -6.02 -17.37
N PRO A 100 5.03 -5.98 -17.50
CA PRO A 100 5.91 -7.13 -17.31
C PRO A 100 6.15 -7.45 -15.82
N ALA A 101 5.11 -7.37 -14.99
CA ALA A 101 5.17 -7.62 -13.56
C ALA A 101 5.07 -9.12 -13.24
N ALA A 102 5.92 -9.62 -12.34
CA ALA A 102 5.92 -11.00 -11.88
C ALA A 102 5.68 -11.09 -10.37
N LEU A 103 4.94 -12.11 -9.92
CA LEU A 103 4.65 -12.33 -8.49
C LEU A 103 5.91 -12.41 -7.60
N GLY A 104 7.06 -12.77 -8.20
CA GLY A 104 8.37 -12.86 -7.54
C GLY A 104 9.18 -11.56 -7.51
N ASP A 105 8.68 -10.47 -8.07
CA ASP A 105 9.38 -9.17 -8.03
C ASP A 105 9.44 -8.59 -6.61
N VAL A 106 8.48 -8.99 -5.77
CA VAL A 106 8.30 -8.54 -4.39
C VAL A 106 8.33 -9.71 -3.41
N ARG A 107 8.60 -9.40 -2.14
CA ARG A 107 8.45 -10.34 -1.03
C ARG A 107 7.09 -10.14 -0.37
N TRP A 108 6.24 -11.15 -0.42
CA TRP A 108 4.97 -11.16 0.31
C TRP A 108 5.22 -11.33 1.80
N VAL A 109 4.74 -10.37 2.61
CA VAL A 109 5.05 -10.31 4.05
C VAL A 109 3.93 -10.89 4.90
N ALA A 110 2.70 -10.41 4.70
CA ALA A 110 1.53 -10.81 5.47
C ALA A 110 0.23 -10.41 4.76
N ALA A 111 -0.85 -11.13 5.07
CA ALA A 111 -2.21 -10.67 4.82
C ALA A 111 -2.76 -10.04 6.10
N LEU A 112 -3.18 -8.77 6.04
CA LEU A 112 -3.53 -7.98 7.24
C LEU A 112 -5.03 -7.67 7.36
N ALA A 113 -5.77 -7.73 6.25
CA ALA A 113 -7.16 -7.33 6.20
C ALA A 113 -7.96 -8.25 5.28
N THR A 114 -9.26 -8.38 5.57
CA THR A 114 -10.24 -8.98 4.69
C THR A 114 -11.30 -7.92 4.40
N ASP A 115 -11.45 -7.59 3.13
CA ASP A 115 -12.43 -6.60 2.67
C ASP A 115 -13.71 -7.32 2.25
N TYR A 116 -14.83 -7.00 2.91
CA TYR A 116 -16.14 -7.50 2.48
C TYR A 116 -16.70 -6.58 1.39
N GLY A 117 -17.03 -7.17 0.23
CA GLY A 117 -17.67 -6.43 -0.86
C GLY A 117 -19.05 -5.92 -0.45
N MET A 118 -19.37 -4.69 -0.85
CA MET A 118 -20.66 -4.05 -0.60
C MET A 118 -21.16 -3.41 -1.89
N ILE A 119 -22.46 -3.57 -2.16
CA ILE A 119 -23.18 -2.80 -3.17
C ILE A 119 -23.96 -1.72 -2.44
N ALA A 120 -23.61 -0.47 -2.70
CA ALA A 120 -24.36 0.70 -2.24
C ALA A 120 -24.96 1.43 -3.42
N VAL A 121 -26.07 2.10 -3.17
CA VAL A 121 -26.73 3.01 -4.09
C VAL A 121 -26.98 4.34 -3.38
N ASN A 122 -27.26 5.40 -4.14
CA ASN A 122 -27.72 6.65 -3.55
C ASN A 122 -29.04 6.43 -2.76
N ALA A 123 -29.28 7.21 -1.71
CA ALA A 123 -30.52 7.15 -0.93
C ALA A 123 -31.78 7.26 -1.82
N ASP A 124 -31.72 8.10 -2.86
CA ASP A 124 -32.81 8.35 -3.80
C ASP A 124 -32.85 7.34 -4.97
N SER A 125 -32.02 6.30 -4.93
CA SER A 125 -31.95 5.28 -5.99
C SER A 125 -33.28 4.56 -6.21
N PRO A 126 -33.66 4.25 -7.46
CA PRO A 126 -34.82 3.41 -7.75
C PRO A 126 -34.60 1.95 -7.35
N TYR A 127 -33.36 1.51 -7.16
CA TYR A 127 -33.03 0.14 -6.73
C TYR A 127 -33.08 0.07 -5.21
N LYS A 128 -34.11 -0.59 -4.65
CA LYS A 128 -34.31 -0.69 -3.20
C LYS A 128 -33.77 -1.98 -2.62
N ASN A 129 -33.49 -2.96 -3.48
CA ASN A 129 -32.86 -4.22 -3.10
C ASN A 129 -32.02 -4.78 -4.26
N LEU A 130 -31.26 -5.84 -3.98
CA LEU A 130 -30.39 -6.47 -4.99
C LEU A 130 -31.16 -7.03 -6.19
N ARG A 131 -32.40 -7.53 -6.00
CA ARG A 131 -33.20 -8.07 -7.11
C ARG A 131 -33.56 -6.97 -8.10
N ASP A 132 -33.92 -5.78 -7.62
CA ASP A 132 -34.24 -4.63 -8.47
C ASP A 132 -33.04 -4.23 -9.33
N LEU A 133 -31.85 -4.17 -8.72
CA LEU A 133 -30.61 -3.86 -9.42
C LEU A 133 -30.27 -4.92 -10.48
N VAL A 134 -30.36 -6.21 -10.12
CA VAL A 134 -30.09 -7.31 -11.06
C VAL A 134 -31.09 -7.32 -12.20
N ALA A 135 -32.36 -7.03 -11.94
CA ALA A 135 -33.38 -6.93 -12.99
C ALA A 135 -33.10 -5.76 -13.94
N ALA A 136 -32.70 -4.59 -13.41
CA ALA A 136 -32.33 -3.44 -14.22
C ALA A 136 -31.11 -3.75 -15.11
N LEU A 137 -30.06 -4.37 -14.56
CA LEU A 137 -28.87 -4.79 -15.30
C LEU A 137 -29.19 -5.80 -16.40
N LYS A 138 -30.09 -6.75 -16.15
CA LYS A 138 -30.52 -7.74 -17.17
C LYS A 138 -31.31 -7.10 -18.31
N ARG A 139 -32.13 -6.10 -18.00
CA ARG A 139 -32.97 -5.42 -18.98
C ARG A 139 -32.15 -4.52 -19.88
N ASP A 140 -31.29 -3.69 -19.28
CA ASP A 140 -30.46 -2.75 -20.01
C ASP A 140 -29.23 -2.35 -19.16
N PRO A 141 -28.10 -3.06 -19.31
CA PRO A 141 -26.92 -2.81 -18.50
C PRO A 141 -26.25 -1.48 -18.83
N ALA A 142 -26.43 -0.94 -20.03
CA ALA A 142 -25.83 0.33 -20.44
C ALA A 142 -26.43 1.53 -19.68
N ASN A 143 -27.67 1.39 -19.22
CA ASN A 143 -28.37 2.40 -18.43
C ASN A 143 -28.12 2.30 -16.92
N VAL A 144 -27.30 1.37 -16.46
CA VAL A 144 -26.91 1.25 -15.05
C VAL A 144 -25.47 1.72 -14.87
N ALA A 145 -25.30 2.93 -14.34
CA ALA A 145 -23.97 3.44 -14.00
C ALA A 145 -23.41 2.71 -12.76
N ILE A 146 -22.23 2.10 -12.90
CA ILE A 146 -21.51 1.43 -11.82
C ILE A 146 -20.22 2.18 -11.52
N GLY A 147 -20.07 2.63 -10.27
CA GLY A 147 -18.80 3.17 -9.75
C GLY A 147 -17.96 2.08 -9.09
N ALA A 148 -16.65 2.11 -9.30
CA ALA A 148 -15.68 1.23 -8.65
C ALA A 148 -14.54 2.05 -8.02
N SER A 149 -13.78 1.44 -7.09
CA SER A 149 -12.74 2.12 -6.30
C SER A 149 -11.48 2.53 -7.09
N GLY A 150 -11.50 2.44 -8.43
CA GLY A 150 -10.43 2.88 -9.31
C GLY A 150 -10.91 2.91 -10.76
N THR A 151 -10.09 3.46 -11.65
CA THR A 151 -10.33 3.37 -13.09
C THR A 151 -10.32 1.91 -13.52
N ILE A 152 -11.43 1.46 -14.13
CA ILE A 152 -11.64 0.09 -14.62
C ILE A 152 -10.80 -0.17 -15.87
#